data_AF-X1V1W7-F1
#
_entry.id   AF-X1V1W7-F1
#
_cell.length_a   1.000
_cell.length_b   1.000
_cell.length_c   1.000
_cell.angle_alpha   90.00
_cell.angle_beta   90.00
_cell.angle_gamma   90.00
#
_symmetry.space_group_name_H-M   'P 1'
#
loop_
_entity.id
_entity.type
_entity.pdbx_description
1 polymer ?
#
loop_
_entity_poly.entity_id
_entity_poly.type
_entity_poly.pdbx_seq_one_letter_code
_entity_poly.pdbx_strand_id
1 'polypeptide(L)' 'MALVSMKRLMNHALANKYAVGYFEAWNMDSILAVVDAAENTNSPVIIGFGGQFIGSTKRTIKENITSFNNITNAFIPP' A
#
# COMPACT_ATOMS: atom_id res chain seq x y z
N MET A 1 2.09 9.37 -5.27
CA MET A 1 1.72 8.12 -6.00
C MET A 1 0.21 7.89 -6.05
N ALA A 2 -0.31 7.07 -6.99
CA ALA A 2 -1.73 6.75 -7.12
C ALA A 2 -2.04 5.26 -6.84
N LEU A 3 -3.19 4.96 -6.22
CA LEU A 3 -3.67 3.59 -6.09
C LEU A 3 -4.06 3.01 -7.46
N VAL A 4 -3.61 1.78 -7.71
CA VAL A 4 -3.90 1.05 -8.95
C VAL A 4 -4.33 -0.38 -8.63
N SER A 5 -5.05 -1.01 -9.56
CA SER A 5 -5.38 -2.43 -9.39
C SER A 5 -4.12 -3.29 -9.50
N MET A 6 -4.02 -4.31 -8.63
CA MET A 6 -2.91 -5.26 -8.64
C MET A 6 -2.79 -5.96 -10.00
N LYS A 7 -3.92 -6.30 -10.64
CA LYS A 7 -3.94 -6.89 -11.99
C LYS A 7 -3.24 -5.98 -13.01
N ARG A 8 -3.54 -4.67 -13.02
CA ARG A 8 -2.91 -3.72 -13.94
C ARG A 8 -1.41 -3.62 -13.68
N LEU A 9 -1.01 -3.53 -12.42
CA LEU A 9 0.39 -3.44 -12.02
C LEU A 9 1.18 -4.69 -12.42
N MET A 10 0.64 -5.89 -12.17
CA MET A 10 1.28 -7.16 -12.50
C MET A 10 1.37 -7.41 -14.01
N ASN A 11 0.33 -7.04 -14.77
CA ASN A 11 0.41 -7.10 -16.23
C ASN A 11 1.52 -6.20 -16.79
N HIS A 12 1.66 -4.99 -16.24
CA HIS A 12 2.72 -4.07 -16.64
C HIS A 12 4.12 -4.59 -16.26
N ALA A 13 4.28 -5.11 -15.05
CA ALA A 13 5.53 -5.71 -14.58
C ALA A 13 5.98 -6.89 -15.45
N LEU A 14 5.04 -7.78 -15.79
CA LEU A 14 5.29 -8.90 -16.67
C LEU A 14 5.71 -8.46 -18.08
N ALA A 15 4.98 -7.52 -18.68
CA ALA A 15 5.27 -6.99 -20.02
C ALA A 15 6.65 -6.32 -20.10
N ASN A 16 7.09 -5.67 -19.02
CA ASN A 16 8.35 -4.93 -18.95
C ASN A 16 9.48 -5.69 -18.22
N LYS A 17 9.27 -6.97 -17.90
CA LYS A 17 10.26 -7.88 -17.31
C LYS A 17 10.92 -7.37 -16.03
N TYR A 18 10.12 -6.81 -15.12
CA TYR A 18 10.58 -6.43 -13.78
C TYR A 18 9.68 -7.02 -12.70
N ALA A 19 10.19 -7.10 -11.48
CA ALA A 19 9.44 -7.54 -10.30
C ALA A 19 8.96 -6.34 -9.47
N VAL A 20 7.84 -6.49 -8.79
CA VAL A 20 7.32 -5.48 -7.86
C VAL A 20 7.52 -5.98 -6.43
N GLY A 21 8.11 -5.13 -5.58
CA GLY A 21 8.30 -5.44 -4.17
C GLY A 21 6.97 -5.47 -3.41
N TYR A 22 6.81 -6.49 -2.56
CA TYR A 22 5.77 -6.54 -1.53
C TYR A 22 6.38 -6.22 -0.18
N PHE A 23 5.83 -5.23 0.52
CA PHE A 23 6.26 -4.88 1.87
C PHE A 23 5.06 -4.87 2.80
N GLU A 24 5.16 -5.63 3.89
CA GLU A 24 4.18 -5.65 4.96
C GLU A 24 4.33 -4.39 5.81
N ALA A 25 3.25 -3.62 5.97
CA ALA A 25 3.19 -2.47 6.85
C ALA A 25 2.51 -2.82 8.18
N TRP A 26 3.20 -2.55 9.28
CA TRP A 26 2.74 -2.86 10.64
C TRP A 26 2.09 -1.67 11.36
N ASN A 27 2.37 -0.46 10.87
CA ASN A 27 1.85 0.80 11.41
C ASN A 27 1.94 1.90 10.34
N MET A 28 1.56 3.13 10.73
CA MET A 28 1.65 4.33 9.89
C MET A 28 3.06 4.58 9.37
N ASP A 29 4.06 4.54 10.25
CA ASP A 29 5.45 4.83 9.90
C ASP A 29 6.01 3.85 8.87
N SER A 30 5.58 2.58 8.94
CA SER A 30 5.94 1.56 7.96
C SER A 30 5.39 1.88 6.58
N ILE A 31 4.15 2.39 6.50
CA ILE A 31 3.55 2.81 5.22
C ILE A 31 4.36 3.98 4.66
N LEU A 32 4.65 4.99 5.47
CA LEU A 32 5.39 6.18 5.05
C LEU A 32 6.80 5.82 4.56
N ALA A 33 7.53 4.98 5.31
CA ALA A 33 8.87 4.55 4.91
C ALA A 33 8.89 3.81 3.56
N VAL A 34 7.88 2.97 3.30
CA VAL A 34 7.77 2.24 2.02
C VAL A 34 7.40 3.19 0.88
N VAL A 35 6.49 4.14 1.12
CA VAL A 35 6.11 5.16 0.12
C VAL A 35 7.30 6.05 -0.20
N ASP A 36 8.03 6.55 0.79
CA ASP A 36 9.21 7.38 0.58
C ASP A 36 10.29 6.65 -0.22
N ALA A 37 10.53 5.36 0.08
CA ALA A 37 11.47 4.55 -0.70
C ALA A 37 10.99 4.35 -2.15
N ALA A 38 9.70 4.13 -2.36
CA ALA A 38 9.11 3.95 -3.68
C ALA A 38 9.19 5.23 -4.55
N GLU A 39 8.88 6.39 -3.97
CA GLU A 39 9.00 7.70 -4.63
C GLU A 39 10.47 8.01 -4.97
N ASN A 40 11.40 7.85 -4.02
CA ASN A 40 12.83 8.09 -4.24
C ASN A 40 13.44 7.20 -5.33
N THR A 41 12.88 6.01 -5.54
CA THR A 41 13.36 5.05 -6.55
C THR A 41 12.50 5.04 -7.81
N ASN A 42 11.51 5.94 -7.92
CA ASN A 42 10.51 5.96 -9.00
C ASN A 42 9.93 4.57 -9.32
N SER A 43 9.70 3.77 -8.28
CA SER A 43 9.31 2.37 -8.41
C SER A 43 7.88 2.13 -7.94
N PRO A 44 7.10 1.27 -8.64
CA PRO A 44 5.83 0.83 -8.10
C PRO A 44 6.05 -0.14 -6.93
N VAL A 45 5.12 -0.15 -5.98
CA VAL A 45 5.20 -0.98 -4.77
C VAL A 45 3.84 -1.59 -4.42
N ILE A 46 3.84 -2.78 -3.83
CA ILE A 46 2.68 -3.38 -3.17
C ILE A 46 2.88 -3.25 -1.66
N ILE A 47 1.92 -2.61 -0.99
CA ILE A 47 1.90 -2.48 0.46
C ILE A 47 0.80 -3.39 1.01
N GLY A 48 1.20 -4.40 1.78
CA GLY A 48 0.31 -5.29 2.49
C GLY A 48 0.11 -4.86 3.94
N PHE A 49 -0.98 -5.29 4.55
CA PHE A 49 -1.21 -5.13 5.99
C PHE A 49 -2.01 -6.33 6.50
N GLY A 50 -1.71 -6.74 7.73
CA GLY A 50 -2.24 -7.96 8.32
C GLY A 50 -3.76 -7.98 8.37
N GLY A 51 -4.40 -8.82 7.56
CA GLY A 51 -5.86 -8.97 7.53
C GLY A 51 -6.46 -9.63 8.78
N GLN A 52 -5.66 -10.00 9.79
CA GLN A 52 -6.14 -10.69 11.00
C GLN A 52 -7.25 -9.93 11.71
N PHE A 53 -7.24 -8.61 11.60
CA PHE A 53 -8.26 -7.77 12.20
C PHE A 53 -9.45 -7.51 11.28
N ILE A 54 -9.37 -7.82 9.99
CA ILE A 54 -10.38 -7.43 8.99
C ILE A 54 -11.56 -8.41 9.00
N GLY A 55 -12.77 -7.87 9.16
CA GLY A 55 -14.01 -8.65 9.12
C GLY A 55 -14.30 -9.45 10.40
N SER A 56 -13.68 -9.08 11.53
CA SER A 56 -13.91 -9.76 12.80
C SER A 56 -15.30 -9.42 13.36
N THR A 57 -16.17 -10.42 13.47
CA THR A 57 -17.51 -10.28 14.06
C THR A 57 -17.50 -9.98 15.56
N LYS A 58 -16.35 -10.12 16.22
CA LYS A 58 -16.17 -9.88 17.66
C LYS A 58 -15.75 -8.44 18.00
N ARG A 59 -15.50 -7.59 16.99
CA ARG A 59 -15.12 -6.19 17.24
C ARG A 59 -16.34 -5.30 17.49
N THR A 60 -16.25 -4.48 18.53
CA THR A 60 -17.21 -3.39 18.79
C THR A 60 -17.02 -2.22 17.83
N ILE A 61 -15.79 -1.96 17.39
CA ILE A 61 -15.43 -0.87 16.48
C ILE A 61 -15.36 -1.41 15.05
N LYS A 62 -16.14 -0.80 14.13
CA LYS A 62 -16.04 -1.11 12.70
C LYS A 62 -14.70 -0.62 12.14
N GLU A 63 -14.04 -1.47 11.37
CA GLU A 63 -12.80 -1.10 10.69
C GLU A 63 -13.08 -0.06 9.59
N ASN A 64 -12.21 0.92 9.46
CA ASN A 64 -12.20 1.86 8.33
C ASN A 64 -10.92 1.66 7.52
N ILE A 65 -10.96 0.68 6.61
CA ILE A 65 -9.83 0.33 5.73
C ILE A 65 -9.50 1.45 4.72
N THR A 66 -10.42 2.38 4.48
CA THR A 66 -10.18 3.53 3.58
C THR A 66 -9.17 4.51 4.17
N SER A 67 -8.97 4.51 5.49
CA SER A 67 -7.97 5.35 6.17
C SER A 67 -6.56 5.13 5.61
N PHE A 68 -6.21 3.89 5.22
CA PHE A 68 -4.93 3.54 4.62
C PHE A 68 -4.65 4.27 3.30
N ASN A 69 -5.67 4.46 2.46
CA ASN A 69 -5.55 5.23 1.21
C ASN A 69 -5.34 6.73 1.48
N ASN A 70 -5.99 7.26 2.51
CA ASN A 70 -5.90 8.70 2.78
C ASN A 70 -4.49 9.10 3.22
N ILE A 71 -3.78 8.22 3.92
CA ILE A 71 -2.42 8.47 4.41
C ILE A 71 -1.44 8.67 3.24
N THR A 72 -1.52 7.83 2.21
CA THR A 72 -0.61 7.93 1.06
C THR A 72 -0.84 9.20 0.22
N ASN A 73 -2.01 9.83 0.33
CA ASN A 73 -2.34 11.07 -0.35
C ASN A 73 -2.10 12.33 0.50
N ALA A 74 -2.02 12.19 1.83
CA ALA A 74 -1.96 13.32 2.77
C ALA A 74 -0.56 13.90 3.00
N PHE A 75 0.49 13.17 2.61
CA PHE A 75 1.88 13.51 2.97
C PHE A 75 2.82 13.70 1.78
N ILE A 76 2.30 13.91 0.57
CA ILE A 76 3.14 14.38 -0.54
C ILE A 76 3.37 15.88 -0.32
N PRO A 77 4.57 16.34 0.11
CA PRO A 77 4.85 17.77 0.13
C PRO A 77 4.82 18.32 -1.30
N PRO A 78 4.50 19.62 -1.49
CA PRO A 78 4.47 20.24 -2.81
C PRO A 78 5.81 20.16 -3.55
#